data_AF-A0A260B042-F1
#
_entry.id   AF-A0A260B042-F1
#
_cell.length_a   1.000
_cell.length_b   1.000
_cell.length_c   1.000
_cell.angle_alpha   90.00
_cell.angle_beta   90.00
_cell.angle_gamma   90.00
#
_symmetry.space_group_name_H-M   'P 1'
#
loop_
_entity.id
_entity.type
_entity.pdbx_description
1 polymer ?
#
loop_
_entity_poly.entity_id
_entity_poly.type
_entity_poly.pdbx_seq_one_letter_code
_entity_poly.pdbx_strand_id
1 'polypeptide(L)'
;MGTIEIEFAPHWVNAALVRALARPFITIDGVEHRQSWTASSTYALEPGSHDLTAFIRYRGTRAALGTGRRTVSIDAGEHVSLRARNGWANHMPFELELRLTPTRDV
;
A
#
# COMPACT_ATOMS: atom_id res chain seq x y z
N MET A 1 8.79 -5.08 -18.16
CA MET A 1 8.09 -5.07 -16.86
C MET A 1 8.94 -4.36 -15.82
N GLY A 2 8.32 -3.48 -15.05
CA GLY A 2 8.87 -2.97 -13.79
C GLY A 2 8.24 -3.69 -12.60
N THR A 3 8.67 -3.36 -11.40
CA THR A 3 8.23 -4.02 -10.16
C THR A 3 7.82 -2.97 -9.12
N ILE A 4 6.71 -3.22 -8.44
CA ILE A 4 6.31 -2.43 -7.28
C ILE A 4 6.26 -3.30 -6.02
N GLU A 5 6.87 -2.81 -4.95
CA GLU A 5 6.76 -3.38 -3.61
C GLU A 5 5.90 -2.47 -2.74
N ILE A 6 4.95 -3.03 -2.00
CA ILE A 6 4.01 -2.27 -1.17
C ILE A 6 4.02 -2.83 0.27
N GLU A 7 4.33 -1.97 1.24
CA GLU A 7 4.22 -2.27 2.67
C GLU A 7 3.07 -1.47 3.30
N PHE A 8 2.23 -2.13 4.10
CA PHE A 8 1.25 -1.46 4.95
C PHE A 8 1.79 -1.26 6.36
N ALA A 9 1.86 0.00 6.79
CA ALA A 9 2.34 0.40 8.10
C ALA A 9 1.21 1.09 8.90
N PRO A 10 0.56 0.38 9.83
CA PRO A 10 -0.45 0.98 10.68
C PRO A 10 0.18 1.96 11.68
N HIS A 11 -0.57 2.98 12.07
CA HIS A 11 -0.11 3.93 13.08
C HIS A 11 0.05 3.24 14.44
N TRP A 12 1.11 3.54 15.19
CA TRP A 12 1.43 2.80 16.42
C TRP A 12 0.29 2.82 17.45
N VAL A 13 -0.46 3.92 17.55
CA VAL A 13 -1.63 4.08 18.44
C VAL A 13 -2.75 3.07 18.13
N ASN A 14 -3.02 2.80 16.85
CA ASN A 14 -4.12 1.92 16.43
C ASN A 14 -3.63 0.55 15.91
N ALA A 15 -2.32 0.32 15.90
CA ALA A 15 -1.68 -0.84 15.26
C ALA A 15 -2.20 -2.17 15.78
N ALA A 16 -2.31 -2.36 17.10
CA ALA A 16 -2.79 -3.61 17.68
C ALA A 16 -4.23 -3.91 17.24
N LEU A 17 -5.11 -2.91 17.29
CA LEU A 17 -6.52 -3.03 16.93
C LEU A 17 -6.69 -3.37 15.44
N VAL A 18 -6.04 -2.61 14.54
CA VAL A 18 -6.20 -2.84 13.09
C VAL A 18 -5.53 -4.12 12.63
N ARG A 19 -4.44 -4.57 13.26
CA ARG A 19 -3.86 -5.90 13.00
C ARG A 19 -4.82 -7.02 13.42
N ALA A 20 -5.45 -6.87 14.58
CA ALA A 20 -6.38 -7.85 15.13
C ALA A 20 -7.72 -7.90 14.41
N LEU A 21 -8.25 -6.76 13.95
CA LEU A 21 -9.62 -6.66 13.44
C LEU A 21 -9.74 -6.28 11.97
N ALA A 22 -8.71 -5.68 11.35
CA ALA A 22 -8.76 -5.25 9.96
C ALA A 22 -7.76 -6.00 9.05
N ARG A 23 -8.00 -5.88 7.75
CA ARG A 23 -7.17 -6.40 6.66
C ARG A 23 -6.86 -5.25 5.70
N PRO A 24 -5.59 -5.07 5.31
CA PRO A 24 -5.22 -4.08 4.31
C PRO A 24 -5.47 -4.63 2.91
N PHE A 25 -5.73 -3.71 1.99
CA PHE A 25 -5.94 -3.97 0.57
C PHE A 25 -5.34 -2.83 -0.25
N ILE A 26 -4.87 -3.18 -1.44
CA ILE A 26 -4.49 -2.23 -2.47
C ILE A 26 -5.29 -2.57 -3.73
N THR A 27 -5.75 -1.58 -4.48
CA THR A 27 -6.09 -1.78 -5.89
C THR A 27 -5.02 -1.22 -6.77
N ILE A 28 -4.63 -1.96 -7.81
CA ILE A 28 -3.74 -1.52 -8.87
C ILE A 28 -4.56 -1.51 -10.16
N ASP A 29 -4.75 -0.34 -10.75
CA ASP A 29 -5.59 -0.14 -11.94
C ASP A 29 -6.99 -0.77 -11.81
N GLY A 30 -7.56 -0.67 -10.61
CA GLY A 30 -8.87 -1.23 -10.26
C GLY A 30 -8.88 -2.72 -9.88
N VAL A 31 -7.76 -3.44 -10.01
CA VAL A 31 -7.63 -4.84 -9.57
C VAL A 31 -7.28 -4.88 -8.09
N GLU A 32 -8.15 -5.48 -7.28
CA GLU A 32 -7.97 -5.57 -5.83
C GLU A 32 -7.03 -6.71 -5.43
N HIS A 33 -6.08 -6.40 -4.54
CA HIS A 33 -5.17 -7.34 -3.92
C HIS A 33 -5.23 -7.23 -2.40
N ARG A 34 -5.39 -8.38 -1.74
CA ARG A 34 -5.29 -8.48 -0.28
C ARG A 34 -3.83 -8.33 0.15
N GLN A 35 -3.61 -7.59 1.23
CA GLN A 35 -2.28 -7.31 1.77
C GLN A 35 -2.07 -7.90 3.16
N SER A 36 -0.81 -7.93 3.59
CA SER A 36 -0.42 -8.24 4.96
C SER A 36 -0.05 -6.97 5.73
N TRP A 37 -0.19 -7.02 7.05
CA TRP A 37 0.33 -5.98 7.96
C TRP A 37 1.81 -6.18 8.34
N THR A 38 2.36 -7.36 8.04
CA THR A 38 3.69 -7.79 8.53
C THR A 38 4.66 -8.12 7.41
N ALA A 39 4.21 -8.19 6.17
CA ALA A 39 5.02 -8.50 5.00
C ALA A 39 4.65 -7.55 3.87
N SER A 40 5.65 -7.13 3.09
CA SER A 40 5.43 -6.44 1.83
C SER A 40 4.90 -7.43 0.78
N SER A 41 4.21 -6.88 -0.22
CA SER A 41 3.81 -7.63 -1.41
C SER A 41 4.42 -6.99 -2.65
N THR A 42 4.77 -7.83 -3.62
CA THR A 42 5.43 -7.41 -4.85
C THR A 42 4.56 -7.72 -6.07
N TYR A 43 4.47 -6.78 -7.02
CA TYR A 43 3.71 -6.92 -8.26
C TYR A 43 4.57 -6.52 -9.45
N ALA A 44 4.53 -7.32 -10.52
CA ALA A 44 5.09 -6.95 -11.81
C ALA A 44 4.07 -6.11 -12.58
N LEU A 45 4.51 -4.97 -13.11
CA LEU A 45 3.67 -4.03 -13.85
C LEU A 45 4.29 -3.74 -15.22
N GLU A 46 3.44 -3.43 -16.18
CA GLU A 46 3.91 -2.89 -17.46
C GLU A 46 4.53 -1.51 -17.26
N PRO A 47 5.46 -1.07 -18.11
CA PRO A 47 5.94 0.31 -18.05
C PRO A 47 4.80 1.29 -18.33
N GLY A 48 4.66 2.33 -17.52
CA GLY A 48 3.60 3.33 -17.66
C GLY A 48 3.11 3.90 -16.33
N SER A 49 1.97 4.57 -16.39
CA SER A 49 1.31 5.19 -15.24
C SER A 49 0.26 4.24 -14.66
N HIS A 50 0.35 4.00 -13.36
CA HIS A 50 -0.53 3.09 -12.62
C HIS A 50 -1.24 3.81 -11.46
N ASP A 51 -2.54 3.56 -11.33
CA ASP A 51 -3.34 4.12 -10.25
C ASP A 51 -3.45 3.14 -9.09
N LEU A 52 -2.97 3.59 -7.93
CA LEU A 52 -2.95 2.81 -6.70
C LEU A 52 -3.96 3.38 -5.72
N THR A 53 -4.76 2.50 -5.10
CA THR A 53 -5.65 2.87 -3.99
C THR A 53 -5.44 1.96 -2.79
N ALA A 54 -5.00 2.51 -1.66
CA ALA A 54 -4.81 1.80 -0.40
C ALA A 54 -6.01 2.01 0.53
N PHE A 55 -6.45 0.95 1.20
CA PHE A 55 -7.54 1.00 2.19
C PHE A 55 -7.50 -0.21 3.12
N ILE A 56 -8.33 -0.18 4.16
CA ILE A 56 -8.58 -1.35 5.03
C ILE A 56 -10.04 -1.74 5.03
N ARG A 57 -10.31 -3.00 5.36
CA ARG A 57 -11.64 -3.49 5.75
C ARG A 57 -11.58 -4.19 7.09
N TYR A 58 -12.56 -3.96 7.95
CA TYR A 58 -12.72 -4.80 9.13
C TYR A 58 -13.14 -6.20 8.73
N ARG A 59 -12.68 -7.21 9.48
CA ARG A 59 -13.12 -8.60 9.31
C ARG A 59 -14.64 -8.65 9.45
N GLY A 60 -15.31 -9.25 8.45
CA GLY A 60 -16.76 -9.35 8.42
C GLY A 60 -17.47 -8.13 7.83
N THR A 61 -16.77 -7.07 7.42
CA THR A 61 -17.37 -5.92 6.74
C THR A 61 -16.86 -5.76 5.31
N ARG A 62 -17.65 -5.08 4.47
CA ARG A 62 -17.26 -4.72 3.09
C ARG A 62 -16.85 -3.25 2.95
N ALA A 63 -17.06 -2.45 3.99
CA ALA A 63 -16.75 -1.03 3.98
C ALA A 63 -15.24 -0.80 3.89
N ALA A 64 -14.81 -0.08 2.86
CA ALA A 64 -13.46 0.42 2.73
C ALA A 64 -13.28 1.65 3.63
N LEU A 65 -12.20 1.68 4.40
CA LEU A 65 -11.85 2.79 5.28
C LEU A 65 -10.44 3.29 4.98
N GLY A 66 -10.25 4.59 5.21
CA GLY A 66 -8.98 5.26 5.01
C GLY A 66 -8.51 5.27 3.57
N THR A 67 -9.41 5.33 2.60
CA THR A 67 -9.05 5.27 1.18
C THR A 67 -8.05 6.37 0.79
N GLY A 68 -6.84 5.96 0.41
CA GLY A 68 -5.76 6.82 -0.07
C GLY A 68 -5.39 6.47 -1.49
N ARG A 69 -5.12 7.47 -2.34
CA ARG A 69 -4.82 7.27 -3.77
C ARG A 69 -3.46 7.84 -4.13
N ARG A 70 -2.76 7.18 -5.05
CA ARG A 70 -1.53 7.69 -5.65
C ARG A 70 -1.35 7.12 -7.05
N THR A 71 -0.98 7.97 -7.98
CA THR A 71 -0.50 7.55 -9.30
C THR A 71 1.02 7.39 -9.24
N VAL A 72 1.54 6.31 -9.80
CA VAL A 72 2.98 6.06 -9.92
C VAL A 72 3.33 5.79 -11.39
N SER A 73 4.43 6.36 -11.84
CA SER A 73 5.04 5.98 -13.11
C SER A 73 6.10 4.91 -12.84
N ILE A 74 6.12 3.86 -13.66
CA ILE A 74 7.11 2.79 -13.62
C ILE A 74 7.75 2.64 -14.99
N ASP A 75 9.07 2.64 -15.03
CA ASP A 75 9.86 2.34 -16.23
C ASP A 75 10.20 0.84 -16.32
N ALA A 76 10.62 0.39 -17.51
CA ALA A 76 11.03 -1.00 -17.71
C ALA A 76 12.27 -1.34 -16.86
N GLY A 77 12.16 -2.38 -16.04
CA GLY A 77 13.22 -2.79 -15.12
C GLY A 77 13.33 -1.95 -13.85
N GLU A 78 12.49 -0.92 -13.69
CA GLU A 78 12.44 -0.11 -12.47
C GLU A 78 11.86 -0.92 -11.31
N HIS A 79 12.36 -0.65 -10.10
CA HIS A 79 11.76 -1.11 -8.86
C HIS A 79 11.36 0.07 -7.99
N VAL A 80 10.05 0.21 -7.76
CA VAL A 80 9.47 1.23 -6.89
C VAL A 80 9.01 0.59 -5.58
N SER A 81 9.47 1.11 -4.44
CA SER A 81 8.99 0.68 -3.12
C SER A 81 8.07 1.73 -2.51
N LEU A 82 6.90 1.31 -2.03
CA LEU A 82 5.88 2.15 -1.42
C LEU A 82 5.56 1.72 0.00
N ARG A 83 5.26 2.72 0.84
CA ARG A 83 4.71 2.52 2.18
C ARG A 83 3.34 3.17 2.28
N ALA A 84 2.30 2.36 2.51
CA ALA A 84 0.96 2.84 2.84
C ALA A 84 0.86 3.08 4.35
N ARG A 85 0.74 4.34 4.78
CA ARG A 85 0.66 4.73 6.20
C ARG A 85 -0.74 5.17 6.58
N ASN A 86 -1.26 4.59 7.66
CA ASN A 86 -2.52 5.05 8.27
C ASN A 86 -2.26 6.29 9.13
N GLY A 87 -3.23 7.22 9.15
CA GLY A 87 -3.32 8.24 10.18
C GLY A 87 -3.64 7.67 11.57
N TRP A 88 -3.76 8.56 12.56
CA TRP A 88 -4.05 8.17 13.94
C TRP A 88 -5.47 7.60 14.11
N ALA A 89 -6.43 8.05 13.29
CA ALA A 89 -7.79 7.51 13.26
C ALA A 89 -8.02 6.62 12.03
N ASN A 90 -8.77 5.52 12.20
CA ASN A 90 -8.93 4.46 11.18
C ASN A 90 -9.67 4.88 9.90
N HIS A 91 -10.33 6.03 9.92
CA HIS A 91 -11.01 6.60 8.75
C HIS A 91 -10.12 7.61 7.99
N MET A 92 -8.96 7.98 8.53
CA MET A 92 -8.04 8.88 7.85
C MET A 92 -7.46 8.19 6.62
N PRO A 93 -7.31 8.92 5.49
CA PRO A 93 -6.73 8.37 4.28
C PRO A 93 -5.35 7.76 4.52
N PHE A 94 -5.06 6.65 3.84
CA PHE A 94 -3.71 6.14 3.72
C PHE A 94 -2.85 7.11 2.89
N GLU A 95 -1.68 7.44 3.39
CA GLU A 95 -0.66 8.10 2.58
C GLU A 95 0.24 7.02 1.96
N LEU A 96 0.27 6.97 0.64
CA LEU A 96 1.19 6.11 -0.11
C LEU A 96 2.48 6.88 -0.34
N GLU A 97 3.50 6.64 0.48
CA GLU A 97 4.80 7.29 0.41
C GLU A 97 5.78 6.47 -0.44
N LEU A 98 6.56 7.13 -1.31
CA LEU A 98 7.73 6.50 -1.93
C LEU A 98 8.77 6.24 -0.85
N ARG A 99 9.21 4.99 -0.75
CA ARG A 99 10.45 4.68 -0.08
C ARG A 99 11.56 4.86 -1.10
N LEU A 100 12.34 5.90 -0.91
CA LEU A 100 13.66 5.96 -1.51
C LEU A 100 14.41 4.73 -1.00
N THR A 101 14.70 3.78 -1.89
CA THR A 101 15.72 2.77 -1.63
C THR A 101 16.97 3.57 -1.26
N PRO A 102 17.64 3.32 -0.11
CA PRO A 102 18.96 3.88 0.08
C PRO A 102 19.77 3.40 -1.11
N THR A 103 20.21 4.34 -1.95
CA THR A 103 21.17 4.08 -3.02
C THR A 103 22.28 3.28 -2.36
N ARG A 104 22.45 2.02 -2.76
CA ARG A 104 23.70 1.32 -2.46
C ARG A 104 24.73 2.02 -3.33
N ASP A 105 25.31 3.08 -2.79
CA ASP A 105 26.58 3.60 -3.29
C ASP A 105 27.58 2.44 -3.21
N VAL A 106 28.06 2.04 -4.39
CA VAL A 106 29.12 1.06 -4.60
C VAL A 106 30.45 1.65 -4.17
#